data_AF-A0A165DS69-F1
#
_entry.id   AF-A0A165DS69-F1
#
_cell.length_a   1.000
_cell.length_b   1.000
_cell.length_c   1.000
_cell.angle_alpha   90.00
_cell.angle_beta   90.00
_cell.angle_gamma   90.00
#
_symmetry.space_group_name_H-M   'P 1'
#
loop_
_entity.id
_entity.type
_entity.pdbx_description
1 polymer ?
#
loop_
_entity_poly.entity_id
_entity_poly.type
_entity_poly.pdbx_seq_one_letter_code
_entity_poly.pdbx_strand_id
1 'polypeptide(L)'
;LIVVVGPVVQQWKREIESKTKPVLSCMILGGTRPKNLSRELMKHNIVIATFNRVRLCFKADLHPLFSVKWHQIVLDESQEIRNPITQTTQAVLKLSGKHRW
;
A
#
# COMPACT_ATOMS: atom_id res chain seq x y z
N LEU A 1 0.47 3.08 -5.00
CA LEU A 1 0.47 2.19 -3.82
C LEU A 1 1.67 1.27 -3.94
N ILE A 2 2.53 1.25 -2.94
CA ILE A 2 3.66 0.31 -2.86
C ILE A 2 3.35 -0.66 -1.72
N VAL A 3 3.37 -1.95 -2.00
CA VAL A 3 3.18 -3.01 -1.00
C VAL A 3 4.53 -3.67 -0.75
N VAL A 4 4.95 -3.70 0.51
CA VAL A 4 6.31 -4.11 0.90
C VAL A 4 6.31 -5.03 2.12
N VAL A 5 7.44 -5.64 2.41
CA VAL A 5 7.69 -6.32 3.70
C VAL A 5 7.96 -5.30 4.82
N GLY A 6 7.64 -5.67 6.06
CA GLY A 6 7.73 -4.78 7.23
C GLY A 6 9.06 -4.03 7.39
N PRO A 7 10.23 -4.69 7.27
CA PRO A 7 11.53 -4.05 7.49
C PRO A 7 11.87 -2.94 6.48
N VAL A 8 11.41 -3.04 5.23
CA VAL A 8 11.82 -2.12 4.15
C VAL A 8 10.90 -0.90 4.02
N VAL A 9 9.83 -0.81 4.81
CA VAL A 9 8.89 0.34 4.80
C VAL A 9 9.61 1.68 4.99
N GLN A 10 10.47 1.77 6.00
CA GLN A 10 11.19 3.02 6.30
C GLN A 10 12.29 3.32 5.29
N GLN A 11 12.86 2.28 4.68
CA GLN A 11 13.80 2.46 3.58
C GLN A 11 13.12 3.09 2.38
N TRP A 12 11.98 2.54 1.93
CA TRP A 12 11.21 3.10 0.82
C TRP A 12 10.81 4.56 1.05
N LYS A 13 10.35 4.89 2.27
CA LYS A 13 10.01 6.27 2.61
C LYS A 13 11.22 7.20 2.42
N ARG A 14 12.38 6.83 2.98
CA ARG A 14 13.62 7.62 2.84
C ARG A 14 14.08 7.74 1.38
N GLU A 15 13.97 6.66 0.61
CA GLU A 15 14.36 6.69 -0.81
C GLU A 15 13.46 7.59 -1.63
N ILE A 16 12.15 7.57 -1.41
CA ILE A 16 11.22 8.49 -2.07
C ILE A 16 11.56 9.94 -1.73
N GLU A 17 11.75 10.24 -0.44
CA GLU A 17 12.04 11.60 0.01
C GLU A 17 13.39 12.14 -0.50
N SER A 18 14.40 11.27 -0.62
CA SER A 18 15.75 11.67 -1.04
C SER A 18 15.96 11.66 -2.57
N LYS A 19 15.31 10.74 -3.30
CA LYS A 19 15.57 10.52 -4.73
C LYS A 19 14.53 11.16 -5.66
N THR A 20 13.40 11.66 -5.15
CA THR A 20 12.36 12.30 -5.99
C THR A 20 12.49 13.82 -6.02
N LYS A 21 12.39 14.41 -7.22
CA LYS A 21 12.35 15.86 -7.45
C LYS A 21 11.24 16.19 -8.46
N PRO A 22 10.23 17.01 -8.08
CA PRO A 22 9.98 17.55 -6.73
C PRO A 22 9.70 16.42 -5.73
N VAL A 23 9.86 16.74 -4.44
CA VAL A 23 9.64 15.76 -3.36
C VAL A 23 8.19 15.30 -3.40
N LEU A 24 7.99 14.00 -3.57
CA LEU A 24 6.66 13.40 -3.56
C LEU A 24 6.20 13.15 -2.12
N SER A 25 4.95 13.52 -1.83
CA SER A 25 4.37 13.26 -0.51
C SER A 25 4.13 11.75 -0.32
N CYS A 26 4.63 11.21 0.79
CA CYS A 26 4.60 9.77 1.08
C CYS A 26 3.95 9.48 2.43
N MET A 27 2.93 8.62 2.43
CA MET A 27 2.25 8.13 3.63
C MET A 27 2.55 6.65 3.87
N ILE A 28 2.94 6.30 5.09
CA ILE A 28 2.99 4.90 5.53
C ILE A 28 1.62 4.52 6.11
N LEU A 29 1.01 3.49 5.57
CA LEU A 29 -0.24 2.91 6.06
C LEU A 29 0.03 2.06 7.31
N GLY A 30 0.34 2.70 8.42
CA GLY A 30 0.62 2.08 9.72
C GLY A 30 0.26 3.03 10.87
N GLY A 31 -0.04 2.47 12.05
CA GLY A 31 -0.39 3.26 13.24
C GLY A 31 -1.87 3.61 13.37
N THR A 32 -2.15 4.70 14.09
CA THR A 32 -3.50 5.18 14.41
C THR A 32 -4.27 5.55 13.15
N ARG A 33 -5.42 4.93 12.94
CA ARG A 33 -6.28 5.19 11.77
C ARG A 33 -6.86 6.60 11.86
N PRO A 34 -6.59 7.48 10.89
CA PRO A 34 -7.25 8.78 10.81
C PRO A 34 -8.76 8.62 10.62
N LYS A 35 -9.55 9.51 11.24
CA LYS A 35 -11.03 9.50 11.12
C LYS A 35 -11.51 9.51 9.66
N ASN A 36 -10.78 10.18 8.77
CA ASN A 36 -11.07 10.30 7.33
C ASN A 36 -9.95 9.71 6.46
N LEU A 37 -9.59 8.45 6.70
CA LEU A 37 -8.50 7.77 5.98
C LEU A 37 -8.62 7.87 4.45
N SER A 38 -9.81 7.79 3.86
CA SER A 38 -10.00 7.90 2.40
C SER A 38 -9.49 9.23 1.83
N ARG A 39 -9.83 10.36 2.48
CA ARG A 39 -9.33 11.69 2.08
C ARG A 39 -7.82 11.80 2.29
N GLU A 40 -7.30 11.21 3.35
CA GLU A 40 -5.87 11.28 3.64
C GLU A 40 -5.02 10.49 2.63
N LEU A 41 -5.50 9.30 2.22
CA LEU A 41 -4.88 8.52 1.16
C LEU A 41 -4.81 9.29 -0.15
N MET A 42 -5.84 10.06 -0.49
CA MET A 42 -5.89 10.86 -1.73
C MET A 42 -5.03 12.13 -1.68
N LYS A 43 -4.67 12.62 -0.49
CA LYS A 43 -3.78 13.79 -0.36
C LYS A 43 -2.33 13.48 -0.68
N HIS A 44 -1.92 12.23 -0.54
CA HIS A 44 -0.53 11.81 -0.75
C HIS A 44 -0.33 11.26 -2.15
N ASN A 45 0.83 11.55 -2.73
CA ASN A 45 1.19 11.02 -4.04
C ASN A 45 1.50 9.52 -3.97
N ILE A 46 2.17 9.10 -2.89
CA ILE A 46 2.58 7.71 -2.66
C ILE A 46 2.06 7.24 -1.30
N VAL A 47 1.51 6.02 -1.31
CA VAL A 47 1.12 5.30 -0.09
C VAL A 47 1.89 3.99 -0.06
N ILE A 48 2.56 3.73 1.06
CA ILE A 48 3.29 2.50 1.34
C ILE A 48 2.49 1.68 2.34
N ALA A 49 2.21 0.42 2.04
CA ALA A 49 1.54 -0.51 2.94
C ALA A 49 2.34 -1.80 3.08
N THR A 50 2.20 -2.51 4.19
CA THR A 50 2.76 -3.86 4.31
C THR A 50 1.78 -4.91 3.81
N PHE A 51 2.27 -6.06 3.34
CA PHE A 51 1.40 -7.20 2.98
C PHE A 51 0.42 -7.56 4.10
N ASN A 52 0.89 -7.60 5.35
CA ASN A 52 0.03 -7.87 6.50
C ASN A 52 -1.04 -6.78 6.68
N ARG A 53 -0.72 -5.50 6.45
CA ARG A 53 -1.70 -4.42 6.52
C ARG A 53 -2.75 -4.54 5.43
N VAL A 54 -2.35 -4.83 4.19
CA VAL A 54 -3.30 -5.09 3.09
C VAL A 54 -4.25 -6.23 3.45
N ARG A 55 -3.73 -7.34 3.99
CA ARG A 55 -4.53 -8.47 4.47
C ARG A 55 -5.52 -8.07 5.58
N LEU A 56 -5.08 -7.30 6.58
CA LEU A 56 -5.95 -6.84 7.66
C LEU A 56 -7.05 -5.89 7.15
N CYS A 57 -6.68 -4.97 6.26
CA CYS A 57 -7.63 -4.08 5.60
C CYS A 57 -8.65 -4.84 4.76
N PHE A 58 -8.27 -5.97 4.15
CA PHE A 58 -9.19 -6.81 3.40
C PHE A 58 -10.22 -7.49 4.29
N LYS A 59 -9.84 -7.88 5.52
CA LYS A 59 -10.77 -8.45 6.51
C LYS A 59 -11.72 -7.42 7.11
N ALA A 60 -11.26 -6.19 7.30
CA ALA A 60 -12.01 -5.11 7.93
C ALA A 60 -12.97 -4.43 6.93
N ASP A 61 -13.87 -5.24 6.34
CA ASP A 61 -14.83 -4.94 5.26
C ASP A 61 -15.11 -3.44 5.00
N LEU A 62 -15.13 -3.04 3.72
CA LEU A 62 -15.21 -1.64 3.26
C LEU A 62 -14.01 -0.75 3.65
N HIS A 63 -12.82 -1.33 3.83
CA HIS A 63 -11.64 -0.52 4.12
C HIS A 63 -11.27 0.40 2.93
N PRO A 64 -11.02 1.72 3.15
CA PRO A 64 -10.77 2.70 2.08
C PRO A 64 -9.67 2.34 1.09
N LEU A 65 -8.68 1.56 1.53
CA LEU A 65 -7.60 1.03 0.68
C LEU A 65 -8.12 0.31 -0.57
N PHE A 66 -9.26 -0.38 -0.46
CA PHE A 66 -9.90 -1.14 -1.54
C PHE A 66 -10.91 -0.31 -2.35
N SER A 67 -11.38 0.80 -1.79
CA SER A 67 -12.29 1.73 -2.49
C SER A 67 -11.55 2.73 -3.38
N VAL A 68 -10.28 3.02 -3.07
CA VAL A 68 -9.44 3.92 -3.86
C VAL A 68 -9.00 3.22 -5.15
N LYS A 69 -9.16 3.91 -6.29
CA LYS A 69 -8.61 3.49 -7.58
C LYS A 69 -7.17 3.96 -7.70
N TRP A 70 -6.23 3.05 -7.46
CA TRP A 70 -4.80 3.37 -7.53
C TRP A 70 -4.36 3.57 -8.99
N HIS A 71 -3.51 4.56 -9.23
CA HIS A 71 -2.88 4.70 -10.55
C HIS A 71 -1.92 3.52 -10.83
N GLN A 72 -1.06 3.22 -9.86
CA GLN A 72 -0.09 2.14 -9.95
C GLN A 72 -0.01 1.39 -8.61
N ILE A 73 0.10 0.08 -8.68
CA ILE A 73 0.39 -0.82 -7.58
C ILE A 73 1.75 -1.47 -7.86
N VAL A 74 2.68 -1.37 -6.92
CA VAL A 74 4.01 -1.97 -7.00
C VAL A 74 4.15 -2.95 -5.84
N LEU A 75 4.52 -4.19 -6.13
CA LEU A 75 4.76 -5.23 -5.14
C LEU A 75 6.26 -5.47 -5.00
N ASP A 76 6.82 -5.02 -3.88
CA ASP A 76 8.20 -5.34 -3.53
C ASP A 76 8.26 -6.69 -2.80
N GLU A 77 9.31 -7.47 -3.03
CA GLU A 77 9.47 -8.81 -2.44
C GLU A 77 8.27 -9.74 -2.72
N SER A 78 7.91 -9.87 -4.01
CA SER A 78 6.73 -10.60 -4.49
C SER A 78 6.68 -12.10 -4.11
N GLN A 79 7.77 -12.67 -3.57
CA GLN A 79 7.75 -14.02 -3.00
C GLN A 79 6.69 -14.21 -1.91
N GLU A 80 6.30 -13.15 -1.20
CA GLU A 80 5.24 -13.15 -0.17
C GLU A 80 3.87 -13.58 -0.70
N ILE A 81 3.62 -13.42 -2.01
CA ILE A 81 2.33 -13.72 -2.66
C ILE A 81 2.40 -14.88 -3.66
N ARG A 82 3.41 -15.75 -3.55
CA ARG A 82 3.56 -16.93 -4.43
C ARG A 82 2.40 -17.90 -4.33
N ASN A 83 1.77 -18.02 -3.15
CA ASN A 83 0.66 -18.95 -2.95
C ASN A 83 -0.70 -18.23 -3.13
N PRO A 84 -1.41 -18.46 -4.25
CA PRO A 84 -2.67 -17.77 -4.56
C PRO A 84 -3.81 -18.06 -3.59
N ILE A 85 -3.73 -19.16 -2.85
CA ILE A 85 -4.76 -19.59 -1.89
C ILE A 85 -4.70 -18.74 -0.61
N THR A 86 -3.55 -18.14 -0.31
CA THR A 86 -3.37 -17.35 0.92
C THR A 86 -4.25 -16.09 0.93
N GLN A 87 -4.78 -15.74 2.10
CA GLN A 87 -5.58 -14.52 2.29
C GLN A 87 -4.79 -13.26 1.92
N THR A 88 -3.47 -13.25 2.12
CA THR A 88 -2.60 -12.14 1.71
C THR A 88 -2.63 -11.95 0.21
N THR A 89 -2.46 -13.03 -0.57
CA THR A 89 -2.47 -12.96 -2.03
C THR A 89 -3.85 -12.57 -2.54
N GLN A 90 -4.91 -13.16 -2.01
CA GLN A 90 -6.28 -12.76 -2.34
C GLN A 90 -6.54 -11.28 -2.05
N ALA A 91 -6.07 -10.77 -0.90
CA ALA A 91 -6.18 -9.36 -0.57
C ALA A 91 -5.42 -8.47 -1.56
N VAL A 92 -4.19 -8.81 -1.93
CA VAL A 92 -3.40 -8.04 -2.91
C VAL A 92 -4.07 -8.05 -4.30
N LEU A 93 -4.58 -9.20 -4.73
CA LEU A 93 -5.29 -9.33 -6.01
C LEU A 93 -6.57 -8.48 -6.06
N LYS A 94 -7.26 -8.31 -4.93
CA LYS A 94 -8.47 -7.49 -4.82
C LYS A 94 -8.23 -5.98 -4.83
N LEU A 95 -6.98 -5.51 -4.71
CA LEU A 95 -6.67 -4.09 -4.86
C LEU A 95 -7.00 -3.62 -6.28
N SER A 96 -7.61 -2.44 -6.41
CA SER A 96 -7.94 -1.84 -7.71
C SER A 96 -6.83 -0.89 -8.16
N GLY A 97 -6.12 -1.21 -9.25
CA GLY A 97 -5.08 -0.37 -9.81
C GLY A 97 -5.02 -0.42 -11.34
N LYS A 98 -4.69 0.70 -11.99
CA LYS A 98 -4.55 0.78 -13.46
C LYS A 98 -3.31 0.05 -13.97
N HIS A 99 -2.17 0.25 -13.30
CA HIS A 99 -0.90 -0.41 -13.61
C HIS A 99 -0.45 -1.28 -12.44
N ARG A 100 0.14 -2.45 -12.72
CA ARG A 100 0.64 -3.41 -11.71
C ARG A 100 2.05 -3.83 -12.08
N TRP A 101 2.96 -3.78 -11.11
CA TRP A 101 4.38 -4.12 -11.22
C TRP A 101 4.79 -5.02 -10.07
#